data_AF-A0A210PD63-F1
#
_entry.id   AF-A0A210PD63-F1
#
_cell.length_a   1.000
_cell.length_b   1.000
_cell.length_c   1.000
_cell.angle_alpha   90.00
_cell.angle_beta   90.00
_cell.angle_gamma   90.00
#
_symmetry.space_group_name_H-M   'P 1'
#
loop_
_entity.id
_entity.type
_entity.pdbx_description
1 polymer ?
#
loop_
_entity_poly.entity_id
_entity_poly.type
_entity_poly.pdbx_seq_one_letter_code
_entity_poly.pdbx_strand_id
1 'polypeptide(L)'
;MIRDTNGKNVTRMQLQTKIWIKDALMQLLKEYSFDEITVKQIVLTAKISRPTFYRNYSSKREVLDDTISDIMLDYKEKFNQRNINDLYGLLVYCFHILTVIMTTSALW
;
A
#
# COMPACT_ATOMS: atom_id res chain seq x y z
N MET A 1 -14.24 28.72 2.39
CA MET A 1 -15.07 27.66 1.75
C MET A 1 -14.47 26.31 2.08
N ILE A 2 -15.03 25.62 3.07
CA ILE A 2 -14.69 24.24 3.35
C ILE A 2 -15.44 23.43 2.30
N ARG A 3 -14.72 22.74 1.39
CA ARG A 3 -15.34 21.78 0.49
C ARG A 3 -15.66 20.53 1.29
N ASP A 4 -16.86 20.52 1.82
CA ASP A 4 -17.65 19.35 2.16
C ASP A 4 -17.73 18.41 0.94
N THR A 5 -16.72 17.55 0.76
CA THR A 5 -16.84 16.41 -0.14
C THR A 5 -17.69 15.36 0.53
N ASN A 6 -19.00 15.59 0.43
CA ASN A 6 -20.08 14.63 0.51
C ASN A 6 -19.60 13.21 0.11
N GLY A 7 -19.91 12.22 0.95
CA GLY A 7 -19.44 10.84 0.84
C GLY A 7 -19.61 10.30 -0.58
N LYS A 8 -18.51 10.22 -1.32
CA LYS A 8 -18.50 9.55 -2.62
C LYS A 8 -18.84 8.09 -2.36
N ASN A 9 -19.99 7.64 -2.86
CA ASN A 9 -20.32 6.22 -2.94
C ASN A 9 -19.28 5.55 -3.87
N VAL A 10 -18.20 5.03 -3.29
CA VAL A 10 -17.17 4.31 -4.03
C VAL A 10 -17.75 2.98 -4.47
N THR A 11 -17.80 2.75 -5.78
CA THR A 11 -18.32 1.49 -6.32
C THR A 11 -17.39 0.32 -6.00
N ARG A 12 -17.94 -0.89 -5.91
CA ARG A 12 -17.13 -2.13 -5.76
C ARG A 12 -16.05 -2.24 -6.84
N MET A 13 -16.36 -1.83 -8.06
CA MET A 13 -15.41 -1.84 -9.18
C MET A 13 -14.25 -0.86 -8.97
N GLN A 14 -14.51 0.33 -8.41
CA GLN A 14 -13.44 1.28 -8.07
C GLN A 14 -12.52 0.74 -6.99
N LEU A 15 -13.08 0.12 -5.94
CA LEU A 15 -12.28 -0.54 -4.90
C LEU A 15 -11.41 -1.65 -5.50
N GLN A 16 -11.99 -2.52 -6.32
CA GLN A 16 -11.26 -3.59 -6.99
C GLN A 16 -10.15 -3.06 -7.93
N THR A 17 -10.44 -1.98 -8.66
CA THR A 17 -9.45 -1.33 -9.54
C THR A 17 -8.29 -0.77 -8.72
N LYS A 18 -8.55 -0.17 -7.56
CA LYS A 18 -7.50 0.30 -6.66
C LYS A 18 -6.60 -0.84 -6.21
N ILE A 19 -7.16 -1.99 -5.85
CA ILE A 19 -6.40 -3.19 -5.46
C ILE A 19 -5.46 -3.61 -6.60
N TRP A 20 -5.98 -3.77 -7.83
CA TRP A 20 -5.14 -4.16 -8.98
C TRP A 20 -4.01 -3.17 -9.26
N ILE A 21 -4.26 -1.86 -9.09
CA ILE A 21 -3.23 -0.85 -9.27
C ILE A 21 -2.16 -0.93 -8.18
N LYS A 22 -2.55 -1.12 -6.90
CA LYS A 22 -1.62 -1.26 -5.79
C LYS A 22 -0.77 -2.53 -5.96
N ASP A 23 -1.38 -3.66 -6.28
CA ASP A 23 -0.69 -4.94 -6.52
C ASP A 23 0.31 -4.83 -7.68
N ALA A 24 -0.08 -4.19 -8.78
CA ALA A 24 0.80 -3.96 -9.91
C ALA A 24 2.01 -3.10 -9.55
N LEU A 25 1.82 -2.04 -8.75
CA LEU A 25 2.93 -1.22 -8.26
C LEU A 25 3.85 -2.03 -7.34
N MET A 26 3.31 -2.84 -6.43
CA MET A 26 4.10 -3.69 -5.53
C MET A 26 4.89 -4.75 -6.29
N GLN A 27 4.33 -5.30 -7.37
CA GLN A 27 5.04 -6.22 -8.24
C GLN A 27 6.22 -5.54 -8.93
N LEU A 28 6.02 -4.34 -9.49
CA LEU A 28 7.06 -3.60 -10.19
C LEU A 28 8.20 -3.16 -9.25
N LEU A 29 7.87 -2.79 -8.01
CA LEU A 29 8.88 -2.41 -7.00
C LEU A 29 9.82 -3.54 -6.58
N LYS A 30 9.51 -4.80 -6.91
CA LYS A 30 10.43 -5.93 -6.70
C LYS A 30 11.58 -5.94 -7.71
N GLU A 31 11.40 -5.31 -8.86
CA GLU A 31 12.34 -5.37 -9.99
C GLU A 31 12.94 -4.01 -10.35
N TYR A 32 12.21 -2.91 -10.09
CA TYR A 32 12.60 -1.56 -10.48
C TYR A 32 12.55 -0.61 -9.29
N SER A 33 13.44 0.39 -9.28
CA SER A 33 13.33 1.50 -8.33
C SER A 33 12.05 2.31 -8.59
N PHE A 34 11.53 2.97 -7.55
CA PHE A 34 10.30 3.75 -7.68
C PHE A 34 10.37 4.78 -8.80
N ASP A 35 11.51 5.44 -9.00
CA ASP A 35 11.68 6.49 -10.00
C ASP A 35 11.62 5.96 -11.44
N GLU A 36 12.13 4.75 -11.69
CA GLU A 36 12.08 4.07 -12.99
C GLU A 36 10.68 3.63 -13.38
N ILE A 37 9.82 3.33 -12.40
CA ILE A 37 8.46 2.84 -12.66
C ILE A 37 7.61 3.94 -13.31
N THR A 38 6.97 3.63 -14.43
CA THR A 38 6.06 4.53 -15.13
C THR A 38 4.59 4.14 -14.92
N VAL A 39 3.67 5.10 -15.04
CA VAL A 39 2.23 4.81 -15.09
C VAL A 39 1.89 3.83 -16.22
N LYS A 40 2.64 3.85 -17.33
CA LYS A 40 2.46 2.90 -18.44
C LYS A 40 2.71 1.46 -17.98
N GLN A 41 3.80 1.20 -17.27
CA GLN A 41 4.09 -0.13 -16.74
C GLN A 41 3.00 -0.57 -15.75
N ILE A 42 2.61 0.32 -14.82
CA ILE A 42 1.58 0.01 -13.83
C ILE A 42 0.27 -0.43 -14.50
N VAL A 43 -0.23 0.32 -15.49
CA VAL A 43 -1.50 -0.02 -16.14
C VAL A 43 -1.43 -1.29 -16.99
N LEU A 44 -0.27 -1.58 -17.58
CA LEU A 44 -0.05 -2.82 -18.33
C LEU A 44 -0.03 -4.03 -17.38
N THR A 45 0.69 -3.93 -16.26
CA THR A 45 0.75 -4.97 -15.23
C THR A 45 -0.63 -5.20 -14.60
N ALA A 46 -1.36 -4.13 -14.27
CA ALA A 46 -2.71 -4.21 -13.72
C ALA A 46 -3.79 -4.60 -14.74
N LYS A 47 -3.45 -4.69 -16.03
CA LYS A 47 -4.39 -4.96 -17.15
C LYS A 47 -5.58 -4.00 -17.20
N ILE A 48 -5.32 -2.70 -17.01
CA ILE A 48 -6.34 -1.63 -17.09
C ILE A 48 -5.93 -0.55 -18.11
N SER A 49 -6.86 0.33 -18.46
CA SER A 49 -6.57 1.49 -19.31
C SER A 49 -5.99 2.67 -18.53
N ARG A 50 -5.18 3.51 -19.18
CA ARG A 50 -4.65 4.77 -18.58
C ARG A 50 -5.76 5.69 -18.05
N PRO A 51 -6.88 5.92 -18.75
CA PRO A 51 -7.99 6.71 -18.19
C PRO A 51 -8.58 6.09 -16.91
N THR A 52 -8.61 4.76 -16.82
CA THR A 52 -9.07 4.05 -15.61
C THR A 52 -8.11 4.25 -14.44
N PHE A 53 -6.80 4.29 -14.69
CA PHE A 53 -5.82 4.70 -13.67
C PHE A 53 -6.11 6.11 -13.17
N TYR A 54 -6.19 7.08 -14.08
CA TYR A 54 -6.35 8.50 -13.71
C TYR A 54 -7.70 8.85 -13.07
N ARG A 55 -8.71 7.98 -13.21
CA ARG A 55 -9.97 8.09 -12.46
C ARG A 55 -9.82 7.71 -10.98
N ASN A 56 -8.81 6.92 -10.63
CA ASN A 56 -8.58 6.44 -9.27
C ASN A 56 -7.39 7.13 -8.58
N TYR A 57 -6.36 7.51 -9.34
CA TYR A 57 -5.15 8.15 -8.83
C TYR A 57 -4.63 9.19 -9.82
N SER A 58 -4.21 10.35 -9.31
CA SER A 58 -3.57 11.41 -10.10
C SER A 58 -2.14 11.09 -10.49
N SER A 59 -1.43 10.24 -9.73
CA SER A 59 -0.01 9.92 -9.96
C SER A 59 0.40 8.56 -9.39
N LYS A 60 1.56 8.04 -9.81
CA LYS A 60 2.17 6.84 -9.19
C LYS A 60 2.54 7.02 -7.72
N ARG A 61 2.81 8.27 -7.30
CA ARG A 61 3.12 8.61 -5.90
C ARG A 61 1.87 8.48 -5.02
N GLU A 62 0.73 8.94 -5.51
CA GLU A 62 -0.54 8.78 -4.78
C GLU A 62 -0.90 7.31 -4.58
N VAL A 63 -0.61 6.43 -5.55
CA VAL A 63 -0.75 4.98 -5.37
C VAL A 63 0.13 4.48 -4.23
N LEU A 64 1.39 4.90 -4.19
CA LEU A 64 2.33 4.49 -3.16
C LEU A 64 1.87 4.96 -1.78
N ASP A 65 1.47 6.23 -1.65
CA ASP A 65 1.02 6.83 -0.39
C ASP A 65 -0.25 6.13 0.13
N ASP A 66 -1.20 5.81 -0.77
CA ASP A 66 -2.42 5.04 -0.44
C ASP A 66 -2.07 3.59 -0.03
N THR A 67 -1.08 2.96 -0.68
CA THR A 67 -0.61 1.63 -0.27
C THR A 67 0.08 1.65 1.10
N ILE A 68 0.93 2.63 1.37
CA ILE A 68 1.59 2.78 2.68
C ILE A 68 0.55 3.00 3.77
N SER A 69 -0.47 3.81 3.49
CA SER A 69 -1.57 4.06 4.43
C SER A 69 -2.33 2.77 4.77
N ASP A 70 -2.66 1.94 3.78
CA ASP A 70 -3.30 0.63 4.01
C ASP A 70 -2.44 -0.28 4.88
N ILE A 71 -1.14 -0.35 4.60
CA ILE A 71 -0.18 -1.14 5.38
C ILE A 71 -0.18 -0.63 6.83
N MET A 72 -0.05 0.67 7.05
CA MET A 72 -0.03 1.25 8.39
C MET A 72 -1.33 1.00 9.16
N LEU A 73 -2.48 1.05 8.49
CA LEU A 73 -3.77 0.71 9.09
C LEU A 73 -3.84 -0.77 9.47
N ASP A 74 -3.43 -1.68 8.59
CA ASP A 74 -3.36 -3.12 8.89
C ASP A 74 -2.43 -3.41 10.07
N TYR A 75 -1.26 -2.76 10.14
CA TYR A 75 -0.36 -2.85 11.29
C TYR A 75 -1.01 -2.33 12.57
N LYS A 76 -1.71 -1.19 12.51
CA LYS A 76 -2.41 -0.62 13.66
C LYS A 76 -3.52 -1.55 14.18
N GLU A 77 -4.30 -2.14 13.28
CA GLU A 77 -5.35 -3.09 13.65
C GLU A 77 -4.77 -4.37 14.26
N LYS A 78 -3.73 -4.93 13.65
CA LYS A 78 -2.99 -6.08 14.20
C LYS A 78 -2.37 -5.77 15.56
N PHE A 79 -1.89 -4.55 15.76
CA PHE A 79 -1.35 -4.08 17.04
C PHE A 79 -2.46 -3.99 18.11
N ASN A 80 -3.58 -3.35 17.80
CA ASN A 80 -4.72 -3.22 18.71
C ASN A 80 -5.33 -4.57 19.10
N GLN A 81 -5.46 -5.51 18.15
CA GLN A 81 -6.00 -6.85 18.41
C GLN A 81 -5.14 -7.67 19.39
N ARG A 82 -3.85 -7.37 19.50
CA ARG A 82 -2.92 -8.08 20.40
C ARG A 82 -2.95 -7.56 21.84
N ASN A 83 -3.79 -6.56 22.17
CA ASN A 83 -3.87 -5.95 23.50
C ASN A 83 -2.50 -5.46 24.03
N ILE A 84 -1.63 -5.00 23.12
CA ILE A 84 -0.36 -4.37 23.49
C ILE A 84 -0.68 -2.94 23.93
N ASN A 85 -1.02 -2.80 25.20
CA ASN A 85 -1.41 -1.51 25.79
C ASN A 85 -0.22 -0.74 26.38
N ASP A 86 1.01 -1.27 26.24
CA ASP A 86 2.20 -0.70 26.87
C ASP A 86 3.43 -0.78 25.96
N LEU A 87 4.34 0.17 26.14
CA LEU A 87 5.56 0.40 25.38
C LEU A 87 6.44 -0.87 25.31
N TYR A 88 6.43 -1.68 26.36
CA TYR A 88 7.18 -2.94 26.41
C TYR A 88 6.77 -3.93 25.31
N GLY A 89 5.47 -4.12 25.08
CA GLY A 89 5.02 -5.08 24.05
C GLY A 89 5.32 -4.59 22.63
N LEU A 90 5.33 -3.26 22.41
CA LEU A 90 5.77 -2.66 21.15
C LEU A 90 7.26 -2.97 20.91
N LEU A 91 8.11 -2.76 21.92
CA LEU A 91 9.55 -3.01 21.84
C LEU A 91 9.87 -4.48 21.55
N VAL A 92 9.19 -5.42 22.22
CA VAL A 92 9.36 -6.86 21.97
C VAL A 92 8.93 -7.23 20.55
N TYR A 93 7.82 -6.68 20.07
CA TYR A 93 7.35 -6.92 18.70
C TYR A 93 8.30 -6.36 17.64
N CYS A 94 8.79 -5.14 17.82
CA CYS A 94 9.79 -4.55 16.94
C CYS A 94 11.08 -5.38 16.92
N PHE A 95 11.56 -5.85 18.07
CA PHE A 95 12.73 -6.71 18.17
C PHE A 95 12.53 -8.04 17.42
N HIS A 96 11.33 -8.63 17.54
CA HIS A 96 11.00 -9.86 16.83
C HIS A 96 10.94 -9.66 15.31
N ILE A 97 10.29 -8.58 14.82
CA ILE A 97 10.28 -8.25 13.39
C ILE A 97 11.69 -8.04 12.86
N LEU A 98 12.53 -7.28 13.58
CA LEU A 98 13.91 -7.03 13.18
C LEU A 98 14.70 -8.34 13.07
N THR A 99 14.50 -9.26 14.00
CA THR A 99 15.12 -10.60 13.97
C THR A 99 14.68 -11.41 12.74
N VAL A 100 13.39 -11.35 12.39
CA VAL A 100 12.82 -12.04 11.22
C VAL A 100 13.34 -11.45 9.90
N ILE A 101 13.46 -10.13 9.79
CA ILE A 101 13.99 -9.48 8.59
C ILE A 101 15.46 -9.87 8.37
N MET A 102 16.27 -9.87 9.43
CA MET A 102 17.70 -10.19 9.37
C MET A 102 17.99 -11.64 8.98
N THR A 103 17.17 -12.59 9.43
CA THR A 103 17.30 -14.01 9.05
C THR A 103 16.85 -14.27 7.62
N THR A 104 15.88 -13.52 7.11
CA THR A 104 15.37 -13.68 5.74
C THR A 104 16.35 -13.11 4.70
N SER A 105 17.11 -12.06 5.04
CA SER A 105 18.19 -11.53 4.20
C SER A 105 19.48 -12.36 4.20
N ALA A 106 19.64 -13.29 5.16
CA ALA A 106 20.85 -14.11 5.29
C ALA A 106 20.73 -15.49 4.59
N LEU A 107 19.62 -15.76 3.89
CA LEU A 107 19.38 -17.00 3.15
C LEU A 107 19.39 -16.84 1.61
N TRP A 108 19.86 -15.71 1.08
CA TRP A 108 20.13 -15.49 -0.35
C TRP A 108 21.56 -14.99 -0.55
#